data_AF-A0A352RXG2-F1
#
_entry.id   AF-A0A352RXG2-F1
#
_cell.length_a   1.000
_cell.length_b   1.000
_cell.length_c   1.000
_cell.angle_alpha   90.00
_cell.angle_beta   90.00
_cell.angle_gamma   90.00
#
_symmetry.space_group_name_H-M   'P 1'
#
loop_
_entity.id
_entity.type
_entity.pdbx_description
1 polymer ?
#
loop_
_entity_poly.entity_id
_entity_poly.type
_entity_poly.pdbx_seq_one_letter_code
_entity_poly.pdbx_strand_id
1 'polypeptide(L)'
;HCLDLMVPDISDDASGWQPIYRFDLTPQPWIDFIPRNWYVSTHPDSHFTRTLMAARTDGDTRLALANGNLSERSPDGSVRKTVLASADAVIDTLATRFQIRLDPALRAALAARLPAVLG
;
A
#
# COMPACT_ATOMS: atom_id res chain seq x y z
N HIS A 1 2.24 -23.46 17.58
CA HIS A 1 3.42 -23.36 16.68
C HIS A 1 3.30 -22.09 15.88
N CYS A 2 4.38 -21.32 15.79
CA CYS A 2 4.43 -20.07 15.03
C CYS A 2 4.94 -20.36 13.61
N LEU A 3 4.38 -19.70 12.61
CA LEU A 3 4.66 -19.85 11.19
C LEU A 3 5.14 -18.52 10.62
N ASP A 4 6.09 -18.57 9.71
CA ASP A 4 6.58 -17.41 8.97
C ASP A 4 6.09 -17.49 7.52
N LEU A 5 5.43 -16.43 7.06
CA LEU A 5 5.13 -16.24 5.64
C LEU A 5 6.37 -15.65 4.96
N MET A 6 6.97 -16.45 4.08
CA MET A 6 8.20 -16.10 3.39
C MET A 6 7.91 -15.68 1.93
N VAL A 7 8.66 -14.71 1.42
CA VAL A 7 8.69 -14.35 0.00
C VAL A 7 10.12 -14.39 -0.52
N PRO A 8 10.35 -14.62 -1.83
CA PRO A 8 11.68 -14.50 -2.41
C PRO A 8 12.23 -13.10 -2.13
N ASP A 9 13.51 -13.01 -1.80
CA ASP A 9 14.17 -11.72 -1.80
C ASP A 9 14.34 -11.23 -3.24
N ILE A 10 14.01 -9.96 -3.45
CA ILE A 10 13.92 -9.33 -4.77
C ILE A 10 14.86 -8.12 -4.89
N SER A 11 15.80 -7.96 -3.96
CA SER A 11 16.89 -6.99 -4.11
C SER A 11 17.98 -7.53 -5.05
N ASP A 12 18.67 -6.62 -5.75
CA ASP A 12 19.68 -6.96 -6.76
C ASP A 12 20.91 -7.71 -6.18
N ASP A 13 21.07 -7.72 -4.86
CA ASP A 13 22.20 -8.27 -4.11
C ASP A 13 21.87 -9.48 -3.23
N ALA A 14 20.59 -9.88 -3.12
CA ALA A 14 20.17 -10.95 -2.23
C ALA A 14 19.89 -12.27 -2.96
N SER A 15 20.34 -13.38 -2.37
CA SER A 15 19.85 -14.71 -2.67
C SER A 15 19.11 -15.27 -1.45
N GLY A 16 17.82 -15.59 -1.57
CA GLY A 16 17.09 -16.28 -0.52
C GLY A 16 15.63 -15.91 -0.38
N TRP A 17 15.08 -16.19 0.80
CA TRP A 17 13.70 -15.89 1.19
C TRP A 17 13.71 -14.99 2.42
N GLN A 18 12.81 -14.01 2.46
CA GLN A 18 12.63 -13.11 3.61
C GLN A 18 11.24 -13.30 4.25
N PRO A 19 11.13 -13.27 5.59
CA PRO A 19 9.84 -13.31 6.27
C PRO A 19 9.12 -11.96 6.13
N ILE A 20 7.86 -11.98 5.71
CA ILE A 20 7.00 -10.78 5.63
C ILE A 20 5.97 -10.72 6.75
N TYR A 21 5.52 -11.87 7.26
CA TYR A 21 4.60 -11.94 8.39
C TYR A 21 4.88 -13.17 9.24
N ARG A 22 4.57 -13.06 10.53
CA ARG A 22 4.62 -14.15 11.50
C ARG A 22 3.26 -14.32 12.15
N PHE A 23 2.75 -15.54 12.19
CA PHE A 23 1.41 -15.84 12.72
C PHE A 23 1.35 -17.26 13.29
N ASP A 24 0.28 -17.57 14.04
CA ASP A 24 -0.05 -18.94 14.40
C ASP A 24 -1.45 -19.30 13.87
N LEU A 25 -1.86 -20.56 14.04
CA LEU A 25 -3.13 -21.07 13.54
C LEU A 25 -4.30 -20.87 14.50
N THR A 26 -4.13 -20.09 15.57
CA THR A 26 -5.19 -19.84 16.55
C THR A 26 -6.29 -19.00 15.89
N PRO A 27 -7.54 -19.51 15.86
CA PRO A 27 -8.65 -18.73 15.34
C PRO A 27 -8.82 -17.41 16.11
N GLN A 28 -8.94 -16.30 15.38
CA GLN A 28 -9.15 -14.98 15.98
C GLN A 28 -10.65 -14.65 15.92
N PRO A 29 -11.32 -14.39 17.05
CA PRO A 29 -12.71 -13.94 17.05
C PRO A 29 -12.81 -12.51 16.48
N TRP A 30 -13.97 -12.18 15.91
CA TRP A 30 -14.24 -10.86 15.30
C TRP A 30 -13.93 -9.68 16.23
N ILE A 31 -14.18 -9.85 17.53
CA ILE A 31 -13.95 -8.81 18.54
C ILE A 31 -12.48 -8.38 18.61
N ASP A 32 -11.53 -9.25 18.30
CA ASP A 32 -10.10 -8.95 18.37
C ASP A 32 -9.59 -8.20 17.13
N PHE A 33 -10.36 -8.16 16.03
CA PHE A 33 -10.01 -7.35 14.86
C PHE A 33 -10.30 -5.87 15.08
N ILE A 34 -11.31 -5.53 15.88
CA ILE A 34 -11.71 -4.14 16.16
C ILE A 34 -10.56 -3.33 16.78
N PRO A 35 -9.94 -3.73 17.91
CA PRO A 35 -8.85 -2.95 18.50
C PRO A 35 -7.63 -2.87 17.59
N ARG A 36 -7.34 -3.93 16.82
CA ARG A 36 -6.22 -3.94 15.86
C ARG A 36 -6.47 -2.98 14.69
N ASN A 37 -7.68 -2.99 14.12
CA ASN A 37 -8.09 -2.06 13.07
C ASN A 37 -8.08 -0.61 13.57
N TRP A 38 -8.57 -0.37 14.79
CA TRP A 38 -8.50 0.95 15.42
C TRP A 38 -7.05 1.42 15.55
N TYR A 39 -6.15 0.59 16.07
CA TYR A 39 -4.73 0.93 16.20
C TYR A 39 -4.12 1.31 14.85
N VAL A 40 -4.25 0.45 13.83
CA VAL A 40 -3.62 0.72 12.52
C VAL A 40 -4.25 1.91 11.79
N SER A 41 -5.51 2.26 12.05
CA SER A 41 -6.20 3.37 11.38
C SER A 41 -6.16 4.71 12.12
N THR A 42 -5.79 4.72 13.41
CA THR A 42 -5.88 5.95 14.24
C THR A 42 -4.61 6.27 15.03
N HIS A 43 -3.76 5.29 15.34
CA HIS A 43 -2.58 5.54 16.16
C HIS A 43 -1.57 6.42 15.40
N PRO A 44 -0.99 7.45 16.03
CA PRO A 44 -0.04 8.37 15.36
C PRO A 44 1.20 7.63 14.83
N ASP A 45 1.64 6.59 15.52
CA ASP A 45 2.77 5.76 15.09
C ASP A 45 2.41 4.71 14.04
N SER A 46 1.14 4.57 13.64
CA SER A 46 0.81 3.70 12.51
C SER A 46 1.39 4.24 11.20
N HIS A 47 1.92 3.36 10.35
CA HIS A 47 2.34 3.76 9.00
C HIS A 47 1.16 4.23 8.15
N PHE A 48 -0.03 3.65 8.35
CA PHE A 48 -1.22 3.93 7.54
C PHE A 48 -1.85 5.31 7.84
N THR A 49 -1.51 5.95 8.95
CA THR A 49 -1.97 7.31 9.26
C THR A 49 -1.06 8.39 8.66
N ARG A 50 0.14 8.00 8.21
CA ARG A 50 1.20 8.92 7.73
C ARG A 50 1.55 8.74 6.26
N THR A 51 1.05 7.69 5.61
CA THR A 51 1.41 7.34 4.23
C THR A 51 0.15 6.99 3.45
N LEU A 52 -0.03 7.59 2.27
CA LEU A 52 -1.04 7.12 1.32
C LEU A 52 -0.50 5.86 0.65
N MET A 53 -1.22 4.75 0.79
CA MET A 53 -0.84 3.46 0.21
C MET A 53 -1.99 2.89 -0.63
N ALA A 54 -1.69 2.41 -1.83
CA ALA A 54 -2.62 1.64 -2.66
C ALA A 54 -1.86 0.53 -3.39
N ALA A 55 -2.51 -0.62 -3.57
CA ALA A 55 -1.98 -1.72 -4.36
C ALA A 55 -3.11 -2.34 -5.18
N ARG A 56 -2.82 -2.71 -6.43
CA ARG A 56 -3.78 -3.38 -7.32
C ARG A 56 -3.03 -4.24 -8.32
N THR A 57 -3.56 -5.43 -8.59
CA THR A 57 -3.12 -6.24 -9.73
C THR A 57 -3.95 -5.83 -10.96
N ASP A 58 -3.27 -5.47 -12.04
CA ASP A 58 -3.83 -5.01 -13.31
C ASP A 58 -3.30 -5.91 -14.44
N GLY A 59 -4.12 -6.89 -14.84
CA GLY A 59 -3.62 -8.03 -15.62
C GLY A 59 -2.55 -8.79 -14.84
N ASP A 60 -1.39 -9.01 -15.44
CA ASP A 60 -0.25 -9.64 -14.77
C ASP A 60 0.71 -8.60 -14.12
N THR A 61 0.39 -7.31 -14.22
CA THR A 61 1.21 -6.24 -13.63
C THR A 61 0.71 -5.91 -12.22
N ARG A 62 1.62 -5.84 -11.25
CA ARG A 62 1.29 -5.35 -9.91
C ARG A 62 1.61 -3.87 -9.78
N LEU A 63 0.58 -3.07 -9.52
CA LEU A 63 0.68 -1.65 -9.18
C LEU A 63 0.81 -1.49 -7.66
N ALA A 64 1.74 -0.63 -7.24
CA ALA A 64 1.86 -0.19 -5.85
C ALA A 64 2.12 1.32 -5.84
N LEU A 65 1.38 2.05 -5.00
CA LEU A 65 1.53 3.48 -4.79
C LEU A 65 1.84 3.72 -3.32
N ALA A 66 2.92 4.46 -3.06
CA ALA A 66 3.28 4.96 -1.74
C ALA A 66 3.53 6.47 -1.84
N ASN A 67 2.62 7.27 -1.28
CA ASN A 67 2.55 8.71 -1.48
C ASN A 67 2.53 9.04 -2.99
N GLY A 68 3.57 9.70 -3.51
CA GLY A 68 3.73 9.99 -4.93
C GLY A 68 4.50 8.92 -5.72
N ASN A 69 5.00 7.86 -5.07
CA ASN A 69 5.83 6.85 -5.74
C ASN A 69 4.98 5.71 -6.28
N LEU A 70 4.75 5.70 -7.59
CA LEU A 70 4.12 4.59 -8.30
C LEU A 70 5.17 3.58 -8.73
N SER A 71 4.96 2.31 -8.42
CA SER A 71 5.75 1.18 -8.89
C SER A 71 4.85 0.20 -9.65
N GLU A 72 5.31 -0.22 -10.81
CA GLU A 72 4.61 -1.17 -11.69
C GLU A 72 5.56 -2.36 -11.90
N ARG A 73 5.17 -3.52 -11.39
CA ARG A 73 5.98 -4.74 -11.44
C ARG A 73 5.38 -5.72 -12.44
N SER A 74 6.17 -6.04 -13.46
CA SER A 74 5.81 -6.99 -14.50
C SER A 74 6.09 -8.44 -14.06
N PRO A 75 5.54 -9.44 -14.77
CA PRO A 75 5.75 -10.86 -14.46
C PRO A 75 7.19 -11.33 -14.60
N ASP A 76 7.97 -10.66 -15.46
CA ASP A 76 9.40 -10.91 -15.65
C ASP A 76 10.27 -10.36 -14.50
N GLY A 77 9.64 -9.77 -13.48
CA GLY A 77 10.31 -9.18 -12.32
C GLY A 77 10.74 -7.73 -12.50
N SER A 78 10.65 -7.17 -13.72
CA SER A 78 11.01 -5.78 -13.97
C SER A 78 10.09 -4.82 -13.21
N VAL A 79 10.65 -3.73 -12.70
CA VAL A 79 9.92 -2.70 -11.96
C VAL A 79 10.12 -1.34 -12.60
N ARG A 80 9.05 -0.75 -13.11
CA ARG A 80 9.05 0.66 -13.51
C ARG A 80 8.59 1.53 -12.34
N LYS A 81 9.39 2.53 -11.98
CA LYS A 81 9.05 3.54 -10.97
C LYS A 81 8.71 4.88 -11.61
N THR A 82 7.72 5.57 -11.09
CA THR A 82 7.29 6.88 -11.56
C THR A 82 6.90 7.75 -10.36
N VAL A 83 7.40 8.98 -10.33
CA VAL A 83 7.07 9.95 -9.27
C VAL A 83 5.92 10.84 -9.75
N LEU A 84 4.84 10.85 -8.99
CA LEU A 84 3.68 11.71 -9.15
C LEU A 84 3.87 12.93 -8.25
N ALA A 85 4.27 14.06 -8.85
CA ALA A 85 4.69 15.25 -8.12
C ALA A 85 3.54 16.12 -7.57
N SER A 86 2.29 15.85 -7.97
CA SER A 86 1.13 16.66 -7.59
C SER A 86 0.00 15.82 -7.00
N ALA A 87 -0.82 16.47 -6.16
CA ALA A 87 -2.02 15.88 -5.60
C ALA A 87 -2.98 15.40 -6.70
N ASP A 88 -3.17 16.19 -7.76
CA ASP A 88 -4.04 15.85 -8.88
C ASP A 88 -3.56 14.58 -9.60
N ALA A 89 -2.27 14.45 -9.86
CA ALA A 89 -1.71 13.25 -10.50
C ALA A 89 -1.94 11.99 -9.66
N VAL A 90 -1.84 12.11 -8.33
CA VAL A 90 -2.14 11.00 -7.40
C VAL A 90 -3.63 10.67 -7.41
N ILE A 91 -4.52 11.67 -7.31
CA ILE A 91 -5.97 11.49 -7.32
C ILE A 91 -6.43 10.84 -8.63
N ASP A 92 -5.93 11.30 -9.76
CA ASP A 92 -6.25 10.73 -11.07
C ASP A 92 -5.73 9.30 -11.20
N THR A 93 -4.53 9.01 -10.70
CA THR A 93 -3.99 7.65 -10.66
C THR A 93 -4.84 6.73 -9.78
N LEU A 94 -5.30 7.20 -8.61
CA LEU A 94 -6.19 6.44 -7.73
C LEU A 94 -7.51 6.11 -8.43
N ALA A 95 -8.09 7.07 -9.15
CA ALA A 95 -9.35 6.89 -9.87
C ALA A 95 -9.23 5.98 -11.09
N THR A 96 -8.16 6.14 -11.88
CA THR A 96 -8.02 5.48 -13.19
C THR A 96 -7.29 4.14 -13.09
N ARG A 97 -6.11 4.12 -12.46
CA ARG A 97 -5.24 2.94 -12.38
C ARG A 97 -5.60 2.06 -11.19
N PHE A 98 -5.99 2.64 -10.05
CA PHE A 98 -6.45 1.86 -8.89
C PHE A 98 -7.97 1.64 -8.86
N GLN A 99 -8.73 2.25 -9.78
CA GLN A 99 -10.18 2.10 -9.92
C GLN A 99 -10.96 2.42 -8.64
N ILE A 100 -10.45 3.34 -7.82
CA ILE A 100 -11.13 3.80 -6.63
C ILE A 100 -12.16 4.85 -7.03
N ARG A 101 -13.42 4.62 -6.68
CA ARG A 101 -14.47 5.63 -6.85
C ARG A 101 -14.24 6.74 -5.84
N LEU A 102 -13.90 7.92 -6.34
CA LEU A 102 -13.70 9.12 -5.53
C LEU A 102 -14.87 10.07 -5.77
N ASP A 103 -15.77 10.15 -4.79
CA ASP A 103 -16.83 11.17 -4.79
C ASP A 103 -16.23 12.58 -4.60
N PRO A 104 -17.02 13.65 -4.84
CA PRO A 104 -16.50 15.01 -4.73
C PRO A 104 -15.91 15.38 -3.35
N ALA A 105 -16.48 14.85 -2.26
CA ALA A 105 -16.03 15.16 -0.92
C ALA A 105 -14.67 14.51 -0.63
N LEU A 106 -14.50 13.24 -1.02
CA LEU A 106 -13.24 12.52 -0.88
C LEU A 106 -12.15 13.11 -1.78
N ARG A 107 -12.49 13.51 -3.02
CA ARG A 107 -11.55 14.22 -3.90
C ARG A 107 -11.03 15.50 -3.26
N ALA A 108 -11.92 16.31 -2.69
CA ALA A 108 -11.54 17.55 -2.02
C ALA A 108 -10.66 17.28 -0.79
N ALA A 109 -11.01 16.28 0.03
CA ALA A 109 -10.22 15.90 1.20
C ALA A 109 -8.80 15.43 0.82
N LEU A 110 -8.67 14.62 -0.24
CA LEU A 110 -7.38 14.18 -0.77
C LEU A 110 -6.56 15.36 -1.29
N ALA A 111 -7.17 16.27 -2.07
CA ALA A 111 -6.50 17.44 -2.63
C ALA A 111 -5.93 18.34 -1.51
N ALA A 112 -6.66 18.49 -0.40
CA ALA A 112 -6.20 19.24 0.76
C ALA A 112 -5.06 18.53 1.53
N ARG A 113 -5.10 17.19 1.63
CA ARG A 113 -4.17 16.43 2.48
C ARG A 113 -2.85 16.07 1.79
N LEU A 114 -2.90 15.78 0.48
CA LEU A 114 -1.78 15.23 -0.28
C LEU A 114 -0.53 16.13 -0.33
N PRO A 115 -0.60 17.48 -0.42
CA PRO A 115 0.59 18.32 -0.40
C PRO A 115 1.51 18.05 0.82
N ALA A 116 0.92 17.80 1.99
CA ALA A 116 1.67 17.48 3.21
C ALA A 116 2.14 16.01 3.32
N VAL A 117 1.76 15.16 2.36
CA VAL A 117 2.19 13.75 2.27
C VAL A 117 3.23 13.57 1.15
N LEU A 118 3.19 14.44 0.14
CA LEU A 118 4.12 14.46 -0.99
C LEU A 118 5.39 15.28 -0.71
N GLY A 119 5.30 16.27 0.18
CA GLY A 119 6.42 17.11 0.64
C GLY A 119 7.25 16.46 1.74
#